data_AF-A0A411F1L8-F1
#
_entry.id   AF-A0A411F1L8-F1
#
_cell.length_a   1.000
_cell.length_b   1.000
_cell.length_c   1.000
_cell.angle_alpha   90.00
_cell.angle_beta   90.00
_cell.angle_gamma   90.00
#
_symmetry.space_group_name_H-M   'P 1'
#
loop_
_entity.id
_entity.type
_entity.pdbx_description
1 polymer ?
#
loop_
_entity_poly.entity_id
_entity_poly.type
_entity_poly.pdbx_seq_one_letter_code
_entity_poly.pdbx_strand_id
1 'polypeptide(L)' 'DYKLTYYTPDYETKDTDILAAFRVTPQPGVPPEEAGAAVAAES' A
#
# COMPACT_ATOMS: atom_id res chain seq x y z
N ASP A 1 1.50 13.85 1.03
CA ASP A 1 2.83 13.30 0.71
C ASP A 1 2.92 11.78 0.80
N TYR A 2 2.22 11.11 1.72
CA TYR A 2 2.18 9.64 1.84
C TYR A 2 1.81 8.86 0.57
N LYS A 3 0.94 9.42 -0.28
CA LYS A 3 0.50 8.77 -1.52
C LYS A 3 1.64 8.58 -2.54
N LEU A 4 2.66 9.44 -2.53
CA LEU A 4 3.72 9.39 -3.54
C LEU A 4 4.77 8.32 -3.22
N THR A 5 5.03 8.06 -1.94
CA THR A 5 6.08 7.14 -1.51
C THR A 5 5.62 5.69 -1.40
N TYR A 6 4.34 5.45 -1.11
CA TYR A 6 3.80 4.12 -0.81
C TYR A 6 2.76 3.61 -1.82
N TYR A 7 2.44 4.41 -2.84
CA TYR A 7 1.52 4.01 -3.91
C TYR A 7 2.08 4.39 -5.27
N THR A 8 2.82 3.44 -5.85
CA THR A 8 3.42 3.51 -7.18
C THR A 8 2.83 2.39 -8.05
N PRO A 9 1.73 2.66 -8.80
CA PRO A 9 1.05 1.63 -9.59
C PRO A 9 1.94 1.05 -10.70
N ASP A 10 2.96 1.80 -11.12
CA ASP A 10 3.92 1.40 -12.15
C ASP A 10 5.24 0.86 -11.56
N TYR A 11 5.26 0.42 -10.30
CA TYR A 11 6.47 -0.17 -9.70
C TYR A 11 6.84 -1.50 -10.38
N GLU A 12 8.07 -1.60 -10.85
CA GLU A 12 8.64 -2.84 -11.37
C GLU A 12 9.21 -3.68 -10.23
N THR A 13 8.62 -4.86 -10.01
CA THR A 13 9.05 -5.79 -8.96
C THR A 13 10.41 -6.38 -9.26
N LYS A 14 11.30 -6.42 -8.26
CA LYS A 14 12.62 -7.05 -8.36
C LYS A 14 12.57 -8.46 -7.78
N ASP A 15 13.47 -9.33 -8.22
CA ASP A 15 13.57 -10.71 -7.72
C ASP A 15 13.90 -10.81 -6.22
N THR A 16 14.50 -9.75 -5.67
CA THR A 16 14.83 -9.65 -4.25
C THR A 16 13.68 -9.13 -3.38
N ASP A 17 12.58 -8.69 -3.99
CA ASP A 17 11.46 -8.10 -3.27
C ASP A 17 10.63 -9.19 -2.59
N ILE A 18 10.18 -8.90 -1.37
CA ILE A 18 9.20 -9.74 -0.68
C ILE A 18 7.83 -9.10 -0.90
N LEU A 19 6.98 -9.79 -1.67
CA LEU A 19 5.63 -9.32 -1.99
C LEU A 19 4.64 -9.82 -0.94
N ALA A 20 3.80 -8.91 -0.43
CA ALA A 20 2.74 -9.22 0.52
C ALA A 20 1.40 -8.71 0.01
N ALA A 21 0.36 -9.55 0.09
CA ALA A 21 -1.01 -9.19 -0.27
C ALA A 21 -1.90 -9.23 0.97
N PHE A 22 -2.47 -8.09 1.33
CA PHE A 22 -3.36 -7.95 2.47
C PHE A 22 -4.78 -7.68 2.01
N ARG A 23 -5.76 -8.38 2.60
CA ARG A 23 -7.18 -7.98 2.48
C ARG A 23 -7.46 -6.92 3.54
N VAL A 24 -7.60 -5.68 3.11
CA VAL A 24 -7.93 -4.54 3.98
C VAL A 24 -9.41 -4.21 3.86
N THR A 25 -10.08 -4.04 5.00
CA THR A 25 -11.42 -3.43 5.06
C THR A 25 -11.26 -2.07 5.74
N PRO A 26 -11.28 -0.95 4.97
CA PRO A 26 -11.16 0.38 5.55
C PRO A 26 -12.32 0.67 6.51
N GLN A 27 -12.07 1.55 7.48
CA GLN A 27 -13.16 2.12 8.27
C GLN A 27 -14.07 2.97 7.37
N PRO A 28 -15.37 3.11 7.68
CA PRO A 28 -16.27 3.97 6.93
C PRO A 28 -15.72 5.40 6.80
N GLY A 29 -15.65 5.92 5.57
CA GLY A 29 -15.12 7.25 5.27
C GLY A 29 -13.62 7.32 4.97
N VAL A 30 -12.88 6.21 5.10
CA VAL A 30 -11.46 6.13 4.73
C VAL A 30 -11.30 5.57 3.31
N PRO A 31 -10.58 6.25 2.40
CA PRO A 31 -10.29 5.73 1.06
C PRO A 31 -9.45 4.43 1.11
N PRO A 32 -9.74 3.43 0.26
CA PRO A 32 -8.97 2.19 0.20
C PRO A 32 -7.47 2.38 -0.04
N GLU A 33 -7.08 3.37 -0.83
CA GLU A 33 -5.68 3.67 -1.15
C GLU A 33 -4.92 4.20 0.06
N GLU A 34 -5.59 4.98 0.92
CA GLU A 34 -5.01 5.48 2.17
C GLU A 34 -4.81 4.34 3.16
N ALA A 35 -5.81 3.46 3.29
CA ALA A 35 -5.72 2.29 4.14
C ALA A 35 -4.61 1.32 3.67
N GLY A 36 -4.46 1.12 2.36
CA GLY A 36 -3.39 0.30 1.78
C GLY A 36 -1.99 0.91 1.98
N ALA A 37 -1.85 2.21 1.76
CA ALA A 37 -0.59 2.93 1.97
C ALA A 37 -0.15 2.90 3.45
N ALA A 38 -1.09 2.99 4.40
CA ALA A 38 -0.79 2.88 5.82
C ALA A 38 -0.27 1.49 6.21
N VAL A 39 -0.88 0.41 5.67
CA VAL A 39 -0.39 -0.96 5.91
C VAL A 39 1.04 -1.15 5.39
N ALA A 40 1.35 -0.61 4.21
CA ALA A 40 2.69 -0.69 3.64
C ALA A 40 3.74 0.14 4.42
N ALA A 41 3.33 1.22 5.08
CA ALA A 41 4.25 2.10 5.83
C ALA A 41 4.59 1.57 7.24
N GLU A 42 3.72 0.77 7.85
CA GLU A 42 3.81 0.34 9.26
C GLU A 42 4.19 -1.16 9.43
N SER A 43 4.62 -1.84 8.36
CA SER A 43 4.90 -3.28 8.32
C SER A 43 6.38 -3.62 8.15
#